data_AF-A0A1H3PQ22-F1
#
_entry.id   AF-A0A1H3PQ22-F1
#
_cell.length_a   1.000
_cell.length_b   1.000
_cell.length_c   1.000
_cell.angle_alpha   90.00
_cell.angle_beta   90.00
_cell.angle_gamma   90.00
#
_symmetry.space_group_name_H-M   'P 1'
#
loop_
_entity.id
_entity.type
_entity.pdbx_description
1 polymer ?
#
loop_
_entity_poly.entity_id
_entity_poly.type
_entity_poly.pdbx_seq_one_letter_code
_entity_poly.pdbx_strand_id
1 'polypeptide(L)' 'MFVIDYVVVHELAHLIEQNHTPHFWNIVRAQIPNMEKAKAWLLKNGALLEQDL' A
#
# COMPACT_ATOMS: atom_id res chain seq x y z
N MET A 1 8.44 -5.35 8.78
CA MET A 1 8.61 -4.81 7.41
C MET A 1 7.35 -4.79 6.56
N PHE A 2 6.29 -5.56 6.85
CA PHE A 2 5.09 -5.68 6.01
C PHE A 2 4.43 -4.37 5.52
N VAL A 3 4.56 -3.26 6.26
CA VAL A 3 4.02 -1.95 5.86
C VAL A 3 4.86 -1.33 4.74
N ILE A 4 6.19 -1.40 4.86
CA ILE A 4 7.12 -0.86 3.85
C ILE A 4 6.96 -1.63 2.55
N ASP A 5 6.94 -2.97 2.64
CA ASP A 5 6.76 -3.83 1.46
C ASP A 5 5.43 -3.53 0.74
N TYR A 6 4.35 -3.29 1.50
CA TYR A 6 3.07 -2.87 0.96
C TYR A 6 3.13 -1.52 0.23
N VAL A 7 3.76 -0.49 0.82
CA VAL A 7 3.87 0.83 0.20
C VAL A 7 4.72 0.76 -1.06
N VAL A 8 5.86 0.07 -1.02
CA VAL A 8 6.71 -0.10 -2.21
C VAL A 8 5.95 -0.78 -3.34
N VAL A 9 5.26 -1.89 -3.06
CA VAL A 9 4.45 -2.58 -4.08
C VAL A 9 3.29 -1.71 -4.56
N HIS A 10 2.67 -0.93 -3.68
CA HIS A 10 1.60 0.02 -4.03
C HIS A 10 2.08 1.05 -5.05
N GLU A 11 3.21 1.72 -4.78
CA GLU A 11 3.77 2.72 -5.70
C GLU A 11 4.26 2.09 -7.00
N LEU A 12 4.83 0.87 -6.95
CA LEU A 12 5.22 0.15 -8.17
C LEU A 12 4.01 -0.28 -9.00
N ALA A 13 2.88 -0.64 -8.38
CA ALA A 13 1.67 -0.99 -9.09
C ALA A 13 1.10 0.21 -9.89
N HIS A 14 1.34 1.44 -9.44
CA HIS A 14 0.99 2.64 -10.19
C HIS A 14 1.72 2.79 -11.54
N LEU A 15 2.85 2.11 -11.74
CA LEU A 15 3.54 2.06 -13.03
C LEU A 15 2.78 1.21 -14.06
N ILE A 16 1.89 0.31 -13.62
CA ILE A 16 1.10 -0.58 -14.48
C ILE A 16 -0.34 -0.07 -14.60
N GLU A 17 -0.93 0.37 -13.48
CA GLU A 17 -2.29 0.88 -13.40
C GLU A 17 -2.31 2.13 -12.51
N GLN A 18 -2.55 3.30 -13.10
CA GLN A 18 -2.42 4.58 -12.39
C GLN A 18 -3.48 4.79 -11.31
N ASN A 19 -4.68 4.24 -11.46
CA ASN A 19 -5.78 4.47 -10.54
C ASN A 19 -5.98 3.26 -9.61
N HIS A 20 -6.58 3.46 -8.44
CA HIS A 20 -6.90 2.38 -7.50
C HIS A 20 -8.10 1.52 -7.94
N THR A 21 -8.09 1.04 -9.19
CA THR A 21 -9.14 0.18 -9.78
C THR A 21 -9.11 -1.24 -9.21
N PRO A 22 -10.13 -2.08 -9.45
CA PRO A 22 -10.06 -3.50 -9.09
C PRO A 22 -8.83 -4.22 -9.68
N HIS A 23 -8.36 -3.82 -10.87
CA HIS A 23 -7.15 -4.38 -11.48
C HIS A 23 -5.90 -4.03 -10.67
N PHE A 24 -5.74 -2.77 -10.26
CA PHE A 24 -4.67 -2.34 -9.34
C PHE A 24 -4.63 -3.19 -8.08
N TRP A 25 -5.78 -3.35 -7.42
CA TRP A 25 -5.83 -4.12 -6.16
C TRP A 25 -5.55 -5.60 -6.36
N ASN A 26 -5.84 -6.16 -7.53
CA ASN A 26 -5.46 -7.54 -7.86
C ASN A 26 -3.94 -7.68 -8.01
N ILE A 27 -3.27 -6.72 -8.63
CA ILE A 27 -1.79 -6.69 -8.73
C ILE A 27 -1.18 -6.64 -7.33
N VAL A 28 -1.61 -5.70 -6.49
CA VAL A 28 -1.08 -5.54 -5.13
C VAL A 28 -1.32 -6.80 -4.29
N ARG A 29 -2.53 -7.37 -4.33
CA ARG A 29 -2.88 -8.57 -3.56
C ARG A 29 -2.11 -9.81 -4.00
N ALA A 30 -1.79 -9.93 -5.29
CA ALA A 30 -1.00 -11.04 -5.82
C ALA A 30 0.44 -11.04 -5.29
N GLN A 31 1.01 -9.86 -5.02
CA GLN A 31 2.38 -9.72 -4.49
C GLN A 31 2.42 -9.70 -2.96
N ILE A 32 1.44 -9.06 -2.32
CA ILE A 32 1.36 -8.90 -0.87
C ILE A 32 0.02 -9.46 -0.37
N PRO A 33 -0.06 -10.78 -0.08
CA PRO A 33 -1.28 -11.43 0.40
C PRO A 33 -1.84 -10.82 1.70
N ASN A 34 -0.96 -10.24 2.52
CA ASN A 34 -1.29 -9.63 3.81
C ASN A 34 -1.50 -8.10 3.72
N MET A 35 -1.82 -7.56 2.53
CA MET A 35 -1.92 -6.11 2.32
C MET A 35 -2.94 -5.44 3.25
N GLU A 36 -4.02 -6.12 3.63
CA GLU A 36 -5.04 -5.58 4.52
C GLU A 36 -4.47 -5.26 5.91
N LYS A 37 -3.51 -6.05 6.40
CA LYS A 37 -2.82 -5.78 7.67
C LYS A 37 -1.99 -4.50 7.58
N ALA A 38 -1.28 -4.29 6.46
CA ALA A 38 -0.50 -3.08 6.19
C ALA A 38 -1.40 -1.85 6.10
N LYS A 39 -2.51 -1.98 5.37
CA LYS A 39 -3.50 -0.91 5.19
C LYS A 39 -4.14 -0.50 6.53
N ALA A 40 -4.52 -1.48 7.36
CA ALA A 40 -5.03 -1.22 8.70
C ALA A 40 -3.99 -0.57 9.63
N TRP A 41 -2.73 -0.99 9.54
CA TRP A 41 -1.65 -0.36 10.30
C TRP A 41 -1.45 1.10 9.86
N LEU A 42 -1.46 1.38 8.55
CA LEU A 42 -1.31 2.75 8.02
C LEU A 42 -2.51 3.63 8.40
N LEU A 43 -3.73 3.10 8.36
CA LEU A 43 -4.91 3.84 8.83
C LEU A 43 -4.78 4.27 10.30
N LYS A 44 -4.21 3.40 11.15
CA LYS A 44 -4.06 3.67 12.58
C LYS A 44 -2.87 4.58 12.91
N ASN A 45 -1.76 4.43 12.20
CA ASN A 45 -0.48 5.06 12.58
C ASN A 45 -0.02 6.13 11.58
N GLY A 46 -0.67 6.29 10.42
CA GLY A 46 -0.24 7.16 9.35
C GLY A 46 -0.10 8.62 9.76
N ALA A 47 -1.04 9.13 10.57
CA ALA A 47 -0.98 10.48 11.12
C ALA A 47 0.25 10.72 12.03
N LEU A 48 0.82 9.67 12.63
CA LEU A 48 2.05 9.78 13.44
C LEU A 48 3.32 9.85 12.58
N LEU A 49 3.20 9.57 11.28
CA LEU A 49 4.31 9.57 10.33
C LEU A 49 4.40 10.87 9.53
N GLU A 50 3.35 11.71 9.59
CA GLU A 50 3.40 13.06 9.04
C GLU A 50 4.45 13.86 9.84
N GLN A 51 5.51 14.29 9.14
CA GLN A 51 6.49 15.21 9.70
C GLN A 51 6.05 16.63 9.33
N ASP A 52 6.00 17.52 10.34
CA ASP A 52 5.89 18.96 10.10
C ASP A 52 7.15 19.41 9.36
N LEU A 53 7.02 19.62 8.05
CA LEU A 53 8.03 20.22 7.17
C LEU A 53 7.60 21.63 6.77
#